data_AF-A0A9P1MG72-F1
#
_entry.id   AF-A0A9P1MG72-F1
#
_cell.length_a   1.000
_cell.length_b   1.000
_cell.length_c   1.000
_cell.angle_alpha   90.00
_cell.angle_beta   90.00
_cell.angle_gamma   90.00
#
_symmetry.space_group_name_H-M   'P 1'
#
loop_
_entity.id
_entity.type
_entity.pdbx_description
1 polymer ?
#
loop_
_entity_poly.entity_id
_entity_poly.type
_entity_poly.pdbx_seq_one_letter_code
_entity_poly.pdbx_strand_id
1 'polypeptide(L)'
;MDHEKDPGWQFLRRTREQMLEDQSKPYDSKKNCWIPEPEEGYVAGEITATKGDQVTVVTARGNEVTLKKELVQEMNPPKFEKTEDMSNLSMLNDASVLHNLRARYAAMLIYTYSGLFCVVINPYKRLPIYTDSVARMFM
;
A
#
# COMPACT_ATOMS: atom_id res chain seq x y z
N MET A 1 -13.78 22.10 -11.75
CA MET A 1 -14.70 21.06 -12.24
C MET A 1 -15.10 20.22 -11.05
N ASP A 2 -16.38 19.94 -10.89
CA ASP A 2 -16.93 19.28 -9.70
C ASP A 2 -16.82 17.75 -9.82
N HIS A 3 -15.61 17.25 -10.04
CA HIS A 3 -15.36 15.83 -10.29
C HIS A 3 -15.81 14.96 -9.10
N GLU A 4 -15.75 15.50 -7.89
CA GLU A 4 -16.17 14.84 -6.65
C GLU A 4 -17.66 14.49 -6.62
N LYS A 5 -18.50 15.13 -7.46
CA LYS A 5 -19.92 14.80 -7.58
C LYS A 5 -20.19 13.56 -8.42
N ASP A 6 -19.26 13.13 -9.26
CA ASP A 6 -19.47 11.95 -10.10
C ASP A 6 -19.38 10.67 -9.26
N PRO A 7 -20.34 9.72 -9.39
CA PRO A 7 -20.32 8.46 -8.65
C PRO A 7 -19.04 7.64 -8.81
N GLY A 8 -18.33 7.80 -9.94
CA GLY A 8 -17.06 7.15 -10.24
C GLY A 8 -15.88 7.69 -9.42
N TRP A 9 -15.93 8.93 -8.93
CA TRP A 9 -14.78 9.59 -8.31
C TRP A 9 -14.26 8.86 -7.07
N GLN A 10 -15.16 8.32 -6.25
CA GLN A 10 -14.80 7.54 -5.05
C GLN A 10 -13.96 6.27 -5.36
N PHE A 11 -14.01 5.78 -6.59
CA PHE A 11 -13.26 4.61 -7.07
C PHE A 11 -11.98 4.99 -7.84
N LEU A 12 -11.75 6.29 -8.03
CA LEU A 12 -10.55 6.83 -8.67
C LEU A 12 -9.62 7.49 -7.64
N ARG A 13 -10.19 8.14 -6.62
CA ARG A 13 -9.42 8.86 -5.61
C ARG A 13 -10.08 8.79 -4.23
N ARG A 14 -9.23 8.79 -3.19
CA ARG A 14 -9.64 8.95 -1.79
C ARG A 14 -10.02 10.39 -1.50
N THR A 15 -10.94 10.60 -0.57
CA THR A 15 -11.24 11.94 -0.05
C THR A 15 -10.07 12.46 0.78
N ARG A 16 -10.00 13.79 0.99
CA ARG A 16 -8.96 14.38 1.84
C ARG A 16 -8.98 13.83 3.26
N GLU A 17 -10.17 13.61 3.81
CA GLU A 17 -10.36 13.04 5.15
C GLU A 17 -9.80 11.62 5.24
N GLN A 18 -10.12 10.78 4.25
CA GLN A 18 -9.60 9.41 4.17
C GLN A 18 -8.08 9.37 4.01
N MET A 19 -7.51 10.30 3.24
CA MET A 19 -6.06 10.42 3.10
C MET A 19 -5.42 10.82 4.43
N LEU A 20 -5.99 11.79 5.16
CA LEU A 20 -5.46 12.20 6.47
C LEU A 20 -5.53 11.05 7.48
N GLU A 21 -6.61 10.28 7.49
CA GLU A 21 -6.75 9.08 8.32
C GLU A 21 -5.65 8.06 7.99
N ASP A 22 -5.47 7.74 6.70
CA ASP A 22 -4.44 6.81 6.22
C ASP A 22 -3.02 7.25 6.65
N GLN A 23 -2.76 8.56 6.64
CA GLN A 23 -1.46 9.16 7.00
C GLN A 23 -1.22 9.27 8.51
N SER A 24 -2.27 9.18 9.32
CA SER A 24 -2.21 9.36 10.78
C SER A 24 -1.77 8.12 11.56
N LYS A 25 -1.54 7.00 10.88
CA LYS A 25 -1.16 5.73 11.52
C LYS A 25 0.21 5.85 12.22
N PRO A 26 0.38 5.25 13.43
CA PRO A 26 1.68 5.20 14.09
C PRO A 26 2.73 4.49 13.24
N TYR A 27 3.93 5.03 13.20
CA TYR A 27 5.03 4.49 12.42
C TYR A 27 6.38 4.92 13.00
N ASP A 28 7.31 3.97 13.07
CA ASP A 28 8.72 4.16 13.42
C ASP A 28 9.58 3.51 12.32
N SER A 29 10.36 4.33 11.61
CA SER A 29 11.18 3.87 10.48
C SER A 29 12.28 2.90 10.84
N LYS A 30 12.66 2.81 12.12
CA LYS A 30 13.69 1.88 12.59
C LYS A 30 13.12 0.58 13.11
N LYS A 31 11.81 0.53 13.36
CA LYS A 31 11.16 -0.64 13.93
C LYS A 31 10.17 -1.32 13.00
N ASN A 32 9.34 -0.56 12.28
CA ASN A 32 8.34 -1.14 11.40
C ASN A 32 8.99 -1.68 10.13
N CYS A 33 8.71 -2.95 9.83
CA CYS A 33 9.32 -3.65 8.71
C CYS A 33 8.36 -4.68 8.11
N TRP A 34 8.74 -5.17 6.93
CA TRP A 34 8.10 -6.32 6.28
C TRP A 34 9.00 -7.54 6.41
N ILE A 35 8.39 -8.68 6.68
CA ILE A 35 9.08 -9.97 6.68
C ILE A 35 8.34 -10.97 5.77
N PRO A 36 9.03 -11.94 5.16
CA PRO A 36 8.38 -12.99 4.36
C PRO A 36 7.40 -13.80 5.21
N GLU A 37 6.26 -14.13 4.61
CA GLU A 37 5.24 -14.96 5.25
C GLU A 37 4.63 -15.92 4.19
N PRO A 38 4.54 -17.24 4.47
CA PRO A 38 4.13 -18.22 3.46
C PRO A 38 2.74 -18.03 2.83
N GLU A 39 1.79 -17.44 3.55
CA GLU A 39 0.39 -17.32 3.13
C GLU A 39 0.10 -15.98 2.47
N GLU A 40 0.62 -14.89 3.03
CA GLU A 40 0.37 -13.51 2.61
C GLU A 40 1.48 -12.92 1.71
N GLY A 41 2.55 -13.70 1.49
CA GLY A 41 3.79 -13.28 0.83
C GLY A 41 4.68 -12.45 1.77
N TYR A 42 4.13 -11.37 2.31
CA TYR A 42 4.78 -10.53 3.32
C TYR A 42 3.80 -10.14 4.42
N VAL A 43 4.32 -10.01 5.65
CA VAL A 43 3.56 -9.54 6.81
C VAL A 43 4.29 -8.37 7.49
N ALA A 44 3.52 -7.43 8.01
CA ALA A 44 4.05 -6.33 8.81
C ALA A 44 4.57 -6.86 10.15
N GLY A 45 5.62 -6.23 10.68
CA GLY A 45 6.11 -6.50 12.02
C GLY A 45 6.86 -5.32 12.63
N GLU A 46 7.13 -5.43 13.93
CA GLU A 46 7.94 -4.49 14.71
C GLU A 46 9.21 -5.20 15.20
N ILE A 47 10.37 -4.61 14.90
CA ILE A 47 11.67 -5.08 15.39
C ILE A 47 11.75 -4.82 16.90
N THR A 48 11.94 -5.89 17.67
CA THR A 48 12.09 -5.83 19.13
C THR A 48 13.54 -5.99 19.58
N ALA A 49 14.35 -6.75 18.82
CA ALA A 49 15.76 -6.94 19.11
C ALA A 49 16.60 -7.13 17.85
N THR A 50 17.89 -6.83 17.94
CA THR A 50 18.88 -7.10 16.90
C THR A 50 20.12 -7.69 17.55
N LYS A 51 20.56 -8.85 17.08
CA LYS A 51 21.73 -9.56 17.59
C LYS A 51 22.59 -10.03 16.43
N GLY A 52 23.66 -9.30 16.14
CA GLY A 52 24.54 -9.60 15.01
C GLY A 52 23.81 -9.46 13.67
N ASP A 53 23.73 -10.56 12.92
CA ASP A 53 23.07 -10.68 11.63
C ASP A 53 21.59 -11.08 11.72
N GLN A 54 21.07 -11.28 12.94
CA GLN A 54 19.69 -11.65 13.19
C GLN A 54 18.87 -10.52 13.81
N VAL A 55 17.59 -10.49 13.45
CA VAL A 55 16.59 -9.55 13.93
C VAL A 55 15.42 -10.35 14.48
N THR A 56 14.94 -9.96 15.66
CA THR A 56 13.72 -10.50 16.26
C THR A 56 12.58 -9.52 15.99
N VAL A 57 11.50 -10.03 15.42
CA VAL A 57 10.34 -9.26 14.96
C VAL A 57 9.09 -9.85 15.56
N VAL A 58 8.24 -9.01 16.15
CA VAL A 58 6.86 -9.38 16.50
C VAL A 58 5.98 -9.00 15.31
N THR A 59 5.34 -10.00 14.69
CA THR A 59 4.51 -9.76 13.50
C THR A 59 3.16 -9.15 13.89
N ALA A 60 2.43 -8.62 12.91
CA ALA A 60 1.05 -8.17 13.08
C ALA A 60 0.08 -9.29 13.50
N ARG A 61 0.47 -10.58 13.37
CA ARG A 61 -0.29 -11.74 13.89
C ARG A 61 0.01 -12.01 15.38
N GLY A 62 0.95 -11.29 15.98
CA GLY A 62 1.33 -11.39 17.40
C GLY A 62 2.37 -12.46 17.72
N ASN A 63 2.80 -13.26 16.73
CA ASN A 63 3.89 -14.21 16.93
C ASN A 63 5.26 -13.53 16.81
N GLU A 64 6.22 -14.01 17.60
CA GLU A 64 7.61 -13.58 17.54
C GLU A 64 8.42 -14.50 16.64
N VAL A 65 9.22 -13.91 15.75
CA VAL A 65 10.10 -14.64 14.82
C VAL A 65 11.48 -14.02 14.81
N THR A 66 12.50 -14.87 14.78
CA THR A 66 13.89 -14.44 14.57
C THR A 66 14.33 -14.88 13.19
N LEU A 67 14.81 -13.92 12.40
CA LEU A 67 15.23 -14.13 11.02
C LEU A 67 16.49 -13.34 10.73
N LYS A 68 17.17 -13.67 9.63
CA LYS A 68 18.32 -12.91 9.17
C LYS A 68 17.88 -11.52 8.72
N LYS A 69 18.73 -10.53 9.01
CA LYS A 69 18.50 -9.13 8.66
C LYS A 69 18.28 -8.91 7.16
N GLU A 70 18.92 -9.71 6.31
CA GLU A 70 18.80 -9.64 4.84
C GLU A 70 17.40 -9.96 4.30
N LEU A 71 16.58 -10.68 5.09
CA LEU A 71 15.21 -11.04 4.73
C LEU A 71 14.20 -9.96 5.15
N VAL A 72 14.62 -9.00 5.98
CA VAL A 72 13.76 -7.91 6.45
C VAL A 72 13.75 -6.79 5.41
N GLN A 73 12.57 -6.39 4.94
CA GLN A 73 12.40 -5.28 4.02
C GLN A 73 11.88 -4.03 4.76
N GLU A 74 12.37 -2.86 4.39
CA GLU A 74 11.94 -1.59 4.98
C GLU A 74 10.47 -1.29 4.64
N MET A 75 9.74 -0.75 5.62
CA MET A 75 8.36 -0.33 5.43
C MET A 75 8.31 1.14 4.99
N ASN A 76 7.41 1.48 4.07
CA ASN A 76 7.18 2.88 3.72
C ASN A 76 6.37 3.59 4.83
N PRO A 77 6.66 4.87 5.13
CA PRO A 77 5.84 5.64 6.05
C PRO A 77 4.38 5.77 5.58
N PRO A 78 3.40 5.95 6.51
CA PRO A 78 1.98 6.07 6.19
C PRO A 78 1.62 7.20 5.21
N LYS A 79 2.51 8.19 5.03
CA LYS A 79 2.36 9.23 4.00
C LYS A 79 2.24 8.67 2.58
N PHE A 80 2.74 7.45 2.35
CA PHE A 80 2.68 6.74 1.07
C PHE A 80 1.55 5.71 0.98
N GLU A 81 0.65 5.68 1.95
CA GLU A 81 -0.47 4.76 1.94
C GLU A 81 -1.35 4.98 0.69
N LYS A 82 -1.57 3.92 -0.09
CA LYS A 82 -2.36 3.93 -1.34
C LYS A 82 -1.84 4.92 -2.40
N THR A 83 -0.53 5.15 -2.45
CA THR A 83 0.13 6.00 -3.46
C THR A 83 -0.32 5.66 -4.89
N GLU A 84 -0.62 6.69 -5.69
CA GLU A 84 -1.11 6.57 -7.07
C GLU A 84 -0.03 6.04 -8.04
N ASP A 85 1.23 6.41 -7.83
CA ASP A 85 2.39 5.91 -8.58
C ASP A 85 3.49 5.39 -7.63
N MET A 86 3.71 4.08 -7.66
CA MET A 86 4.63 3.38 -6.78
C MET A 86 6.10 3.72 -7.01
N SER A 87 6.47 4.35 -8.14
CA SER A 87 7.85 4.84 -8.29
C SER A 87 8.20 5.96 -7.31
N ASN A 88 7.20 6.57 -6.66
CA ASN A 88 7.38 7.63 -5.67
C ASN A 88 7.57 7.09 -4.23
N LEU A 89 7.51 5.78 -4.01
CA LEU A 89 7.78 5.19 -2.70
C LEU A 89 9.22 5.50 -2.26
N SER A 90 9.45 5.70 -0.96
CA SER A 90 10.81 5.86 -0.43
C SER A 90 11.56 4.53 -0.42
N MET A 91 10.87 3.44 -0.07
CA MET A 91 11.44 2.10 -0.05
C MET A 91 10.87 1.32 -1.24
N LEU A 92 11.68 1.10 -2.27
CA LEU A 92 11.31 0.38 -3.48
C LEU A 92 11.67 -1.09 -3.32
N ASN A 93 10.76 -1.86 -2.73
CA ASN A 93 10.89 -3.29 -2.49
C ASN A 93 9.57 -4.03 -2.75
N ASP A 94 9.67 -5.34 -2.95
CA ASP A 94 8.54 -6.19 -3.34
C ASP A 94 7.39 -6.14 -2.33
N ALA A 95 7.71 -6.09 -1.03
CA ALA A 95 6.70 -6.01 0.03
C ALA A 95 5.90 -4.70 -0.04
N SER A 96 6.58 -3.58 -0.31
CA SER A 96 5.92 -2.28 -0.41
C SER A 96 5.05 -2.15 -1.66
N VAL A 97 5.48 -2.72 -2.77
CA VAL A 97 4.67 -2.80 -4.00
C VAL A 97 3.41 -3.64 -3.75
N LEU A 98 3.57 -4.82 -3.15
CA LEU A 98 2.45 -5.71 -2.82
C LEU A 98 1.47 -5.02 -1.84
N HIS A 99 1.98 -4.38 -0.78
CA HIS A 99 1.15 -3.66 0.19
C HIS A 99 0.35 -2.54 -0.47
N ASN A 100 0.99 -1.71 -1.29
CA ASN A 100 0.30 -0.58 -1.93
C ASN A 100 -0.83 -1.06 -2.85
N LEU A 101 -0.56 -2.10 -3.67
CA LEU A 101 -1.57 -2.69 -4.54
C LEU A 101 -2.73 -3.31 -3.74
N ARG A 102 -2.45 -4.05 -2.68
CA ARG A 102 -3.48 -4.64 -1.80
C ARG A 102 -4.33 -3.57 -1.12
N ALA A 103 -3.70 -2.52 -0.57
CA ALA A 103 -4.39 -1.43 0.11
C ALA A 103 -5.29 -0.64 -0.84
N ARG A 104 -4.85 -0.41 -2.09
CA ARG A 104 -5.65 0.23 -3.14
C ARG A 104 -6.81 -0.65 -3.57
N TYR A 105 -6.55 -1.93 -3.82
CA TYR A 105 -7.59 -2.89 -4.21
C TYR A 105 -8.68 -3.06 -3.14
N ALA A 106 -8.32 -3.06 -1.86
CA ALA A 106 -9.28 -3.10 -0.76
C ALA A 106 -10.23 -1.88 -0.76
N ALA A 107 -9.76 -0.72 -1.24
CA ALA A 107 -10.54 0.49 -1.43
C ALA A 107 -11.19 0.60 -2.83
N MET A 108 -11.12 -0.46 -3.65
CA MET A 108 -11.61 -0.49 -5.04
C MET A 108 -10.95 0.51 -5.99
N LEU A 109 -9.72 0.92 -5.66
CA LEU A 109 -8.86 1.71 -6.53
C LEU A 109 -8.04 0.77 -7.41
N ILE A 110 -8.60 0.36 -8.56
CA ILE A 110 -8.03 -0.74 -9.34
C ILE A 110 -6.82 -0.37 -10.20
N TYR A 111 -6.66 0.92 -10.51
CA TYR A 111 -5.53 1.43 -11.32
C TYR A 111 -4.42 1.93 -10.41
N THR A 112 -3.18 1.51 -10.66
CA THR A 112 -2.00 2.01 -9.94
C THR A 112 -0.84 2.13 -10.91
N TYR A 113 -0.14 3.25 -10.92
CA TYR A 113 1.07 3.40 -11.71
C TYR A 113 2.28 2.77 -11.02
N SER A 114 3.22 2.31 -11.83
CA SER A 114 4.54 1.89 -11.42
C SER A 114 5.53 2.44 -12.46
N GLY A 115 5.81 3.74 -12.35
CA GLY A 115 6.54 4.49 -13.36
C GLY A 115 5.87 4.40 -14.73
N LEU A 116 6.50 3.69 -15.67
CA LEU A 116 6.00 3.53 -17.03
C LEU A 116 4.80 2.57 -17.16
N PHE A 117 4.55 1.76 -16.13
CA PHE A 117 3.49 0.75 -16.17
C PHE A 117 2.20 1.28 -15.54
N CYS A 118 1.07 0.91 -16.13
CA CYS A 118 -0.26 1.02 -15.52
C CYS A 118 -0.73 -0.38 -15.10
N VAL A 119 -0.74 -0.63 -13.79
CA VAL A 119 -1.22 -1.88 -13.21
C VAL A 119 -2.73 -1.77 -12.99
N VAL A 120 -3.48 -2.75 -13.50
CA VAL A 120 -4.92 -2.87 -13.23
C VAL A 120 -5.24 -4.22 -12.61
N ILE A 121 -5.94 -4.21 -11.47
CA ILE A 121 -6.37 -5.44 -10.78
C ILE A 121 -7.86 -5.64 -11.04
N ASN A 122 -8.23 -6.84 -11.49
CA ASN A 122 -9.63 -7.17 -11.82
C ASN A 122 -10.53 -7.00 -10.57
N PRO A 123 -11.53 -6.09 -10.59
CA PRO A 123 -12.42 -5.86 -9.44
C PRO A 123 -13.45 -6.96 -9.21
N TYR A 124 -13.67 -7.84 -10.19
CA TYR A 124 -14.75 -8.84 -10.21
C TYR A 124 -16.16 -8.27 -9.96
N LYS A 125 -16.34 -6.95 -10.15
CA LYS A 125 -17.63 -6.25 -10.07
C LYS A 125 -17.62 -5.00 -10.94
N ARG A 126 -18.81 -4.49 -11.25
CA ARG A 126 -18.96 -3.26 -12.03
C ARG A 126 -18.64 -2.05 -11.18
N LEU A 127 -17.73 -1.21 -11.67
CA LEU A 127 -17.42 0.10 -11.10
C LEU A 127 -17.92 1.19 -12.05
N PRO A 128 -18.52 2.28 -11.55
CA PRO A 128 -19.04 3.38 -12.38
C PRO A 128 -17.91 4.32 -12.87
N ILE A 129 -16.79 3.76 -13.34
CA ILE A 129 -15.59 4.51 -13.77
C ILE A 129 -15.40 4.52 -15.29
N TYR A 130 -16.30 3.88 -16.03
CA TYR A 130 -16.26 3.77 -17.50
C TYR A 130 -17.42 4.50 -18.18
N THR A 131 -18.02 5.47 -17.51
CA THR A 131 -19.10 6.31 -18.06
C THR A 131 -18.52 7.44 -18.90
N ASP A 132 -19.32 8.01 -19.81
CA ASP A 132 -18.90 9.17 -20.60
C ASP A 132 -18.53 10.38 -19.72
N SER A 133 -19.19 10.52 -18.56
CA SER A 133 -18.88 11.59 -17.61
C SER A 133 -17.46 11.47 -17.06
N VAL A 134 -17.04 10.25 -16.70
CA VAL A 134 -15.69 9.96 -16.23
C VAL A 134 -14.69 10.08 -17.39
N ALA A 135 -15.00 9.58 -18.58
CA ALA A 135 -14.13 9.71 -19.74
C ALA A 135 -13.81 11.20 -20.04
N ARG A 136 -14.82 12.08 -19.99
CA ARG A 136 -14.65 13.53 -20.18
C ARG A 136 -13.79 14.22 -19.10
N MET A 137 -13.56 13.61 -17.93
CA MET A 137 -12.67 14.19 -16.91
C MET A 137 -11.19 14.12 -17.31
N PHE A 138 -10.85 13.21 -18.23
CA PHE A 138 -9.47 12.92 -18.66
C PHE A 138 -9.24 13.22 -20.15
N MET A 139 -10.21 13.83 -20.84
CA MET A 139 -10.09 14.37 -22.20
C MET A 139 -9.64 15.83 -22.15
#